data_AF-A0A967XXD9-F1
#
_entry.id   AF-A0A967XXD9-F1
#
_cell.length_a   1.000
_cell.length_b   1.000
_cell.length_c   1.000
_cell.angle_alpha   90.00
_cell.angle_beta   90.00
_cell.angle_gamma   90.00
#
_symmetry.space_group_name_H-M   'P 1'
#
loop_
_entity.id
_entity.type
_entity.pdbx_description
1 polymer ?
#
loop_
_entity_poly.entity_id
_entity_poly.type
_entity_poly.pdbx_seq_one_letter_code
_entity_poly.pdbx_strand_id
1 'polypeptide(L)'
;MPNLYGDIISDLCAGLVGGLGVAPGANIGEKGAIFEATHGSAPKYKGQNKVNPTALILSGVMMLRHIGKMAESDKLETAVAAVIAEGKNVTYDMKPDRNDPTAVGTSEMADAIIEKIKQT
;
A
#
# COMPACT_ATOMS: atom_id res chain seq x y z
N MET A 1 -20.47 6.04 -12.17
CA MET A 1 -21.09 5.51 -10.93
C MET A 1 -21.33 6.69 -10.00
N PRO A 2 -22.49 6.84 -9.34
CA PRO A 2 -22.66 7.86 -8.32
C PRO A 2 -21.64 7.65 -7.19
N ASN A 3 -21.15 8.74 -6.59
CA ASN A 3 -20.04 8.72 -5.62
C ASN A 3 -20.23 7.67 -4.50
N LEU A 4 -21.44 7.60 -3.93
CA LEU A 4 -21.79 6.67 -2.85
C LEU A 4 -21.63 5.18 -3.22
N TYR A 5 -21.97 4.79 -4.46
CA TYR A 5 -21.83 3.39 -4.86
C TYR A 5 -20.37 3.03 -5.14
N GLY A 6 -19.57 4.00 -5.58
CA GLY A 6 -18.12 3.83 -5.71
C GLY A 6 -17.49 3.50 -4.37
N ASP A 7 -17.80 4.32 -3.35
CA ASP A 7 -17.32 4.18 -1.98
C ASP A 7 -17.64 2.81 -1.37
N ILE A 8 -18.91 2.38 -1.43
CA ILE A 8 -19.35 1.09 -0.90
C ILE A 8 -18.63 -0.07 -1.59
N ILE A 9 -18.54 -0.03 -2.92
CA ILE A 9 -17.95 -1.12 -3.68
C ILE A 9 -16.43 -1.18 -3.47
N SER A 10 -15.73 -0.03 -3.44
CA SER A 10 -14.28 -0.01 -3.20
C SER A 10 -13.91 -0.55 -1.83
N ASP A 11 -14.69 -0.23 -0.79
CA ASP A 11 -14.44 -0.72 0.57
C ASP A 11 -14.69 -2.23 0.69
N LEU A 12 -15.76 -2.74 0.05
CA LEU A 12 -16.05 -4.17 0.01
C LEU A 12 -14.95 -4.95 -0.74
N CYS A 13 -14.49 -4.43 -1.88
CA CYS A 13 -13.41 -5.04 -2.64
C CYS A 13 -12.09 -5.03 -1.87
N ALA A 14 -11.74 -3.90 -1.23
CA ALA A 14 -10.55 -3.82 -0.39
C ALA A 14 -10.63 -4.80 0.80
N GLY A 15 -11.78 -4.88 1.47
CA GLY A 15 -12.03 -5.84 2.54
C GLY A 15 -11.84 -7.30 2.13
N LEU A 16 -12.20 -7.66 0.90
CA LEU A 16 -12.09 -9.03 0.39
C LEU A 16 -10.64 -9.49 0.17
N VAL A 17 -9.74 -8.59 -0.20
CA VAL A 17 -8.37 -8.94 -0.66
C VAL A 17 -7.27 -8.67 0.36
N GLY A 18 -7.60 -8.30 1.60
CA GLY A 18 -6.61 -8.03 2.66
C GLY A 18 -6.80 -6.70 3.41
N GLY A 19 -7.86 -5.97 3.12
CA GLY A 19 -8.27 -4.74 3.80
C GLY A 19 -7.74 -3.46 3.16
N LEU A 20 -8.23 -2.32 3.65
CA LEU A 20 -7.88 -0.98 3.16
C LEU A 20 -6.38 -0.62 3.31
N GLY A 21 -5.63 -1.36 4.14
CA GLY A 21 -4.19 -1.14 4.34
C GLY A 21 -3.33 -1.40 3.09
N VAL A 22 -3.88 -2.08 2.08
CA VAL A 22 -3.22 -2.37 0.80
C VAL A 22 -3.94 -1.78 -0.40
N ALA A 23 -5.05 -1.06 -0.21
CA ALA A 23 -5.82 -0.48 -1.29
C ALA A 23 -5.20 0.87 -1.72
N PRO A 24 -4.72 0.98 -2.98
CA PRO A 24 -4.27 2.26 -3.51
C PRO A 24 -5.45 3.10 -4.01
N GLY A 25 -5.22 4.40 -4.15
CA GLY A 25 -6.23 5.38 -4.54
C GLY A 25 -5.67 6.46 -5.47
N ALA A 26 -6.54 6.95 -6.34
CA ALA A 26 -6.25 8.07 -7.22
C ALA A 26 -7.51 8.89 -7.53
N ASN A 27 -7.37 10.21 -7.53
CA ASN A 27 -8.35 11.16 -8.03
C ASN A 27 -7.78 11.79 -9.30
N ILE A 28 -8.43 11.53 -10.45
CA ILE A 28 -7.96 12.00 -11.76
C ILE A 28 -8.94 13.02 -12.30
N GLY A 29 -8.45 14.23 -12.59
CA GLY A 29 -9.21 15.31 -13.20
C GLY A 29 -8.56 15.82 -14.48
N GLU A 30 -9.23 16.73 -15.18
CA GLU A 30 -8.77 17.27 -16.47
C GLU A 30 -7.42 18.02 -16.37
N LYS A 31 -7.15 18.63 -15.20
CA LYS A 31 -5.99 19.49 -14.97
C LYS A 31 -4.90 18.85 -14.11
N GLY A 32 -5.08 17.62 -13.69
CA GLY A 32 -4.12 16.93 -12.83
C GLY A 32 -4.69 15.70 -12.14
N ALA A 33 -3.80 14.98 -11.47
CA ALA A 33 -4.14 13.77 -10.72
C ALA A 33 -3.49 13.82 -9.31
N ILE A 34 -4.20 13.31 -8.32
CA ILE A 34 -3.73 13.14 -6.94
C ILE A 34 -3.78 11.64 -6.62
N PHE A 35 -2.68 11.11 -6.10
CA PHE A 35 -2.56 9.72 -5.69
C PHE A 35 -2.44 9.66 -4.17
N GLU A 36 -3.31 8.90 -3.52
CA GLU A 36 -3.42 8.87 -2.06
C GLU A 36 -3.77 7.47 -1.58
N ALA A 37 -3.47 7.17 -0.31
CA ALA A 37 -3.93 5.92 0.29
C ALA A 37 -5.43 5.99 0.55
N THR A 38 -6.16 4.90 0.32
CA THR A 38 -7.62 4.87 0.55
C THR A 38 -7.98 4.93 2.03
N HIS A 39 -7.10 4.44 2.91
CA HIS A 39 -7.37 4.45 4.35
C HIS A 39 -7.31 5.86 4.96
N GLY A 40 -8.05 6.07 6.05
CA GLY A 40 -8.01 7.32 6.82
C GLY A 40 -6.73 7.51 7.63
N SER A 41 -6.69 8.58 8.45
CA SER A 41 -5.50 9.05 9.16
C SER A 41 -5.02 8.19 10.33
N ALA A 42 -5.84 7.23 10.78
CA ALA A 42 -5.57 6.33 11.92
C ALA A 42 -4.81 6.98 13.11
N PRO A 43 -5.37 8.03 13.77
CA PRO A 43 -4.63 8.88 14.72
C PRO A 43 -3.98 8.13 15.89
N LYS A 44 -4.59 7.01 16.31
CA LYS A 44 -4.08 6.13 17.37
C LYS A 44 -2.71 5.50 17.09
N TYR A 45 -2.22 5.51 15.84
CA TYR A 45 -0.92 4.96 15.46
C TYR A 45 0.11 6.04 15.06
N LYS A 46 -0.27 7.32 15.14
CA LYS A 46 0.62 8.43 14.77
C LYS A 46 1.94 8.35 15.55
N GLY A 47 3.06 8.40 14.83
CA GLY A 47 4.40 8.45 15.41
C GLY A 47 4.90 7.12 16.00
N GLN A 48 4.18 6.01 15.80
CA GLN A 48 4.54 4.71 16.40
C GLN A 48 5.37 3.80 15.48
N ASN A 49 5.66 4.23 14.24
CA ASN A 49 6.33 3.40 13.24
C ASN A 49 5.68 2.01 13.12
N LYS A 50 4.34 1.94 13.02
CA LYS A 50 3.59 0.67 13.18
C LYS A 50 2.69 0.33 11.99
N VAL A 51 2.24 1.31 11.23
CA VAL A 51 1.21 1.12 10.20
C VAL A 51 1.80 0.60 8.90
N ASN A 52 1.01 -0.15 8.17
CA ASN A 52 1.37 -0.65 6.86
C ASN A 52 1.50 0.49 5.82
N PRO A 53 2.68 0.67 5.18
CA PRO A 53 2.87 1.70 4.16
C PRO A 53 2.34 1.30 2.77
N THR A 54 1.86 0.07 2.59
CA THR A 54 1.60 -0.53 1.26
C THR A 54 0.60 0.27 0.43
N ALA A 55 -0.55 0.66 0.99
CA ALA A 55 -1.55 1.45 0.25
C ALA A 55 -0.95 2.70 -0.39
N LEU A 56 -0.16 3.48 0.36
CA LEU A 56 0.45 4.70 -0.16
C LEU A 56 1.54 4.42 -1.20
N ILE A 57 2.34 3.37 -1.00
CA ILE A 57 3.36 2.94 -1.96
C ILE A 57 2.71 2.52 -3.28
N LEU A 58 1.62 1.75 -3.23
CA LEU A 58 0.87 1.32 -4.42
C LEU A 58 0.14 2.49 -5.09
N SER A 59 -0.30 3.50 -4.36
CA SER A 59 -0.74 4.77 -4.98
C SER A 59 0.41 5.46 -5.71
N GLY A 60 1.63 5.37 -5.21
CA GLY A 60 2.85 5.76 -5.93
C GLY A 60 3.10 4.94 -7.20
N VAL A 61 2.82 3.64 -7.20
CA VAL A 61 2.85 2.79 -8.43
C VAL A 61 1.85 3.31 -9.45
N MET A 62 0.62 3.61 -9.05
CA MET A 62 -0.39 4.20 -9.94
C MET A 62 0.09 5.54 -10.52
N MET A 63 0.73 6.38 -9.70
CA MET A 63 1.32 7.64 -10.16
C MET A 63 2.39 7.42 -11.22
N LEU A 64 3.35 6.52 -10.98
CA LEU A 64 4.41 6.19 -11.93
C LEU A 64 3.84 5.73 -13.26
N ARG A 65 2.83 4.85 -13.25
CA ARG A 65 2.11 4.43 -14.45
C ARG A 65 1.46 5.61 -15.17
N HIS A 66 0.81 6.51 -14.42
CA HIS A 66 0.16 7.69 -14.98
C HIS A 66 1.12 8.64 -15.70
N ILE A 67 2.36 8.76 -15.23
CA ILE A 67 3.40 9.60 -15.87
C ILE A 67 4.28 8.84 -16.88
N GLY A 68 3.89 7.62 -17.28
CA GLY A 68 4.58 6.82 -18.30
C GLY A 68 5.84 6.09 -17.81
N LYS A 69 6.07 6.03 -16.49
CA LYS A 69 7.20 5.35 -15.86
C LYS A 69 6.89 3.87 -15.56
N MET A 70 6.59 3.13 -16.62
CA MET A 70 6.11 1.74 -16.52
C MET A 70 7.14 0.81 -15.88
N ALA A 71 8.40 0.86 -16.34
CA ALA A 71 9.46 -0.01 -15.81
C ALA A 71 9.72 0.22 -14.32
N GLU A 72 9.76 1.49 -13.88
CA GLU A 72 9.91 1.84 -12.47
C GLU A 72 8.69 1.41 -11.64
N SER A 73 7.48 1.52 -12.22
CA SER A 73 6.25 1.09 -11.56
C SER A 73 6.19 -0.42 -11.36
N ASP A 74 6.54 -1.21 -12.38
CA ASP A 74 6.48 -2.67 -12.33
C ASP A 74 7.55 -3.20 -11.39
N LYS A 75 8.72 -2.56 -11.37
CA LYS A 75 9.80 -2.87 -10.41
C LYS A 75 9.36 -2.65 -8.97
N LEU A 76 8.71 -1.54 -8.67
CA LEU A 76 8.20 -1.22 -7.33
C LEU A 76 7.07 -2.19 -6.91
N GLU A 77 6.10 -2.43 -7.80
CA GLU A 77 4.98 -3.34 -7.53
C GLU A 77 5.46 -4.78 -7.29
N THR A 78 6.42 -5.25 -8.09
CA THR A 78 7.04 -6.57 -7.91
C THR A 78 7.77 -6.67 -6.58
N ALA A 79 8.52 -5.64 -6.19
CA ALA A 79 9.22 -5.62 -4.91
C ALA A 79 8.25 -5.67 -3.71
N VAL A 80 7.15 -4.90 -3.76
CA VAL A 80 6.10 -4.94 -2.74
C VAL A 80 5.48 -6.34 -2.65
N ALA A 81 5.10 -6.92 -3.79
CA ALA A 81 4.53 -8.26 -3.85
C ALA A 81 5.50 -9.31 -3.27
N ALA A 82 6.79 -9.21 -3.58
CA ALA A 82 7.80 -10.13 -3.06
C ALA A 82 7.98 -10.04 -1.53
N VAL A 83 7.97 -8.83 -0.95
CA VAL A 83 8.05 -8.65 0.52
C VAL A 83 6.81 -9.22 1.21
N ILE A 84 5.61 -8.96 0.65
CA ILE A 84 4.36 -9.49 1.19
C ILE A 84 4.33 -11.02 1.09
N ALA A 85 4.71 -11.58 -0.05
CA ALA A 85 4.76 -13.03 -0.26
C ALA A 85 5.77 -13.74 0.65
N GLU A 86 6.92 -13.10 0.96
CA GLU A 86 7.89 -13.62 1.93
C GLU A 86 7.33 -13.61 3.36
N GLY A 87 6.47 -12.64 3.70
CA GLY A 87 5.78 -12.54 5.00
C GLY A 87 6.70 -12.29 6.21
N LYS A 88 8.01 -12.13 5.98
CA LYS A 88 9.02 -11.96 7.02
C LYS A 88 9.01 -10.53 7.59
N ASN A 89 9.31 -9.55 6.76
CA ASN A 89 9.42 -8.14 7.13
C ASN A 89 8.14 -7.37 6.76
N VAL A 90 7.01 -7.81 7.33
CA VAL A 90 5.70 -7.16 7.14
C VAL A 90 5.15 -6.65 8.47
N THR A 91 4.30 -5.63 8.37
CA THR A 91 3.62 -5.01 9.52
C THR A 91 2.57 -5.93 10.14
N TYR A 92 2.16 -5.61 11.37
CA TYR A 92 1.30 -6.46 12.20
C TYR A 92 -0.04 -6.86 11.54
N ASP A 93 -0.59 -6.03 10.66
CA ASP A 93 -1.85 -6.29 9.95
C ASP A 93 -1.69 -7.29 8.80
N MET A 94 -0.47 -7.57 8.36
CA MET A 94 -0.14 -8.55 7.33
C MET A 94 0.32 -9.89 7.90
N LYS A 95 0.49 -9.99 9.23
CA LYS A 95 0.80 -11.26 9.91
C LYS A 95 -0.46 -12.09 10.11
N PRO A 96 -0.37 -13.43 10.08
CA PRO A 96 -1.51 -14.31 10.41
C PRO A 96 -2.08 -14.05 11.80
N ASP A 97 -1.22 -13.74 12.77
CA ASP A 97 -1.58 -13.22 14.09
C ASP A 97 -1.09 -11.77 14.23
N ARG A 98 -2.00 -10.86 14.58
CA ARG A 98 -1.69 -9.44 14.80
C ARG A 98 -0.77 -9.19 16.00
N ASN A 99 -0.62 -10.17 16.89
CA ASN A 99 0.27 -10.12 18.04
C ASN A 99 1.61 -10.83 17.78
N ASP A 100 1.87 -11.27 16.54
CA ASP A 100 3.13 -11.88 16.18
C ASP A 100 4.30 -10.92 16.50
N PRO A 101 5.23 -11.31 17.39
CA PRO A 101 6.32 -10.44 17.82
C PRO A 101 7.35 -10.19 16.70
N THR A 102 7.27 -10.90 15.58
CA THR A 102 8.11 -10.71 14.40
C THR A 102 7.57 -9.63 13.44
N ALA A 103 6.40 -9.05 13.72
CA ALA A 103 5.89 -7.92 12.96
C ALA A 103 6.87 -6.74 13.02
N VAL A 104 7.24 -6.20 11.86
CA VAL A 104 8.14 -5.05 11.77
C VAL A 104 7.37 -3.74 11.71
N GLY A 105 8.08 -2.63 11.87
CA GLY A 105 7.49 -1.30 11.76
C GLY A 105 7.33 -0.81 10.32
N THR A 106 6.79 0.39 10.18
CA THR A 106 6.55 1.05 8.88
C THR A 106 7.84 1.22 8.09
N SER A 107 8.88 1.75 8.73
CA SER A 107 10.19 2.01 8.12
C SER A 107 10.89 0.71 7.72
N GLU A 108 10.85 -0.31 8.57
CA GLU A 108 11.51 -1.58 8.33
C GLU A 108 10.86 -2.35 7.17
N MET A 109 9.54 -2.26 7.02
CA MET A 109 8.84 -2.79 5.84
C MET A 109 9.25 -2.03 4.57
N ALA A 110 9.39 -0.69 4.66
CA ALA A 110 9.87 0.11 3.53
C ALA A 110 11.32 -0.24 3.14
N ASP A 111 12.21 -0.43 4.11
CA ASP A 111 13.59 -0.88 3.89
C ASP A 111 13.63 -2.25 3.20
N ALA A 112 12.78 -3.19 3.62
CA ALA A 112 12.67 -4.49 2.97
C ALA A 112 12.24 -4.37 1.50
N ILE A 113 11.31 -3.45 1.19
CA ILE A 113 10.89 -3.18 -0.19
C ILE A 113 12.05 -2.58 -0.99
N ILE A 114 12.78 -1.61 -0.44
CA ILE A 114 13.96 -0.99 -1.07
C ILE A 114 15.02 -2.05 -1.40
N GLU A 115 15.28 -2.99 -0.49
CA GLU A 115 16.24 -4.07 -0.73
C GLU A 115 15.78 -5.00 -1.86
N LYS A 116 14.48 -5.33 -1.96
CA LYS A 116 13.95 -6.11 -3.10
C LYS A 116 14.10 -5.36 -4.42
N ILE A 117 13.84 -4.05 -4.45
CA ILE A 117 14.04 -3.21 -5.64
C ILE A 117 15.49 -3.30 -6.14
N LYS A 118 16.49 -3.32 -5.25
CA LYS A 118 17.91 -3.40 -5.66
C LYS A 118 18.30 -4.76 -6.25
N GLN A 119 17.52 -5.81 -6.00
CA GLN A 119 17.79 -7.18 -6.43
C GLN A 119 17.12 -7.52 -7.78
N THR A 120 16.06 -6.80 -8.13
CA THR A 120 15.38 -6.82 -9.44
C THR A 120 15.97 -5.80 -10.41
#